data_AF-A0A7S0JJX1-F1
#
_entry.id   AF-A0A7S0JJX1-F1
#
_cell.length_a   1.000
_cell.length_b   1.000
_cell.length_c   1.000
_cell.angle_alpha   90.00
_cell.angle_beta   90.00
_cell.angle_gamma   90.00
#
_symmetry.space_group_name_H-M   'P 1'
#
loop_
_entity.id
_entity.type
_entity.pdbx_description
1 polymer ?
#
loop_
_entity_poly.entity_id
_entity_poly.type
_entity_poly.pdbx_seq_one_letter_code
_entity_poly.pdbx_strand_id
1 'polypeptide(L)'
;MADRANGTRVTLVSHSMGGLQALYFLRQQSAAWKAQHIAQWVCISAPLAGAAKEVRLFATGDNQGLPVAPATIRDEQRSYETNHWLYPSTGAASPWAGFVLARTPAKNYTTDDAAAFFADVGYPAGSVVHTRVQELTPHPQQGPGVPVLCMYSTGVDTPLSFDYGDADWAHAPKVTMGDGDGTVNTRSLRLCEEWSASQQEPVRVLKYSKVTHSGMLKDAGVIHALLAAVRRPARR
;
A
#
# COMPACT_ATOMS: atom_id res chain seq x y z
N MET A 1 -5.53 21.02 -33.54
CA MET A 1 -5.13 21.87 -32.40
C MET A 1 -5.91 21.38 -31.21
N ALA A 2 -5.25 20.63 -30.32
CA ALA A 2 -5.89 20.05 -29.15
C ALA A 2 -6.17 21.18 -28.14
N ASP A 3 -7.43 21.32 -27.78
CA ASP A 3 -7.91 22.20 -26.72
C ASP A 3 -7.33 21.71 -25.38
N ARG A 4 -6.09 22.14 -25.08
CA ARG A 4 -5.43 21.88 -23.80
C ARG A 4 -6.28 22.57 -22.74
N ALA A 5 -6.72 21.84 -21.72
CA ALA A 5 -7.47 22.36 -20.58
C ALA A 5 -6.80 23.60 -19.92
N ASN A 6 -6.96 24.79 -20.51
CA ASN A 6 -6.58 26.14 -20.06
C ASN A 6 -5.33 26.28 -19.17
N GLY A 7 -4.28 25.49 -19.41
CA GLY A 7 -3.06 25.49 -18.58
C GLY A 7 -3.30 25.23 -17.09
N THR A 8 -4.42 24.59 -16.71
CA THR A 8 -4.76 24.41 -15.30
C THR A 8 -4.10 23.16 -14.73
N ARG A 9 -3.38 23.33 -13.62
CA ARG A 9 -2.80 22.21 -12.85
C ARG A 9 -3.89 21.26 -12.36
N VAL A 10 -3.61 19.96 -12.35
CA VAL A 10 -4.55 18.89 -11.97
C VAL A 10 -4.37 18.44 -10.53
N THR A 11 -5.47 18.05 -9.89
CA THR A 11 -5.40 17.30 -8.62
C THR A 11 -5.46 15.82 -8.94
N LEU A 12 -4.41 15.07 -8.57
CA LEU A 12 -4.41 13.62 -8.64
C LEU A 12 -5.17 13.06 -7.43
N VAL A 13 -6.03 12.07 -7.65
CA VAL A 13 -6.72 11.35 -6.58
C VAL A 13 -6.45 9.87 -6.79
N SER A 14 -5.95 9.21 -5.76
CA SER A 14 -5.71 7.77 -5.81
C SER A 14 -6.19 7.07 -4.54
N HIS A 15 -6.50 5.79 -4.69
CA HIS A 15 -6.93 4.92 -3.61
C HIS A 15 -6.11 3.64 -3.62
N SER A 16 -5.80 3.11 -2.43
CA SER A 16 -5.14 1.80 -2.27
C SER A 16 -3.83 1.74 -3.09
N MET A 17 -3.60 0.66 -3.83
CA MET A 17 -2.46 0.49 -4.74
C MET A 17 -2.30 1.64 -5.74
N GLY A 18 -3.38 2.35 -6.11
CA GLY A 18 -3.28 3.55 -6.94
C GLY A 18 -2.37 4.62 -6.31
N GLY A 19 -2.18 4.59 -4.99
CA GLY A 19 -1.22 5.42 -4.28
C GLY A 19 0.24 5.11 -4.65
N LEU A 20 0.58 3.83 -4.78
CA LEU A 20 1.91 3.40 -5.23
C LEU A 20 2.15 3.78 -6.70
N GLN A 21 1.14 3.62 -7.55
CA GLN A 21 1.20 4.06 -8.95
C GLN A 21 1.42 5.57 -9.08
N ALA A 22 0.66 6.36 -8.32
CA ALA A 22 0.82 7.82 -8.30
C ALA A 22 2.21 8.22 -7.81
N LEU A 23 2.71 7.59 -6.74
CA LEU A 23 4.05 7.84 -6.20
C LEU A 23 5.14 7.52 -7.24
N TYR A 24 5.07 6.33 -7.86
CA TYR A 24 5.98 5.94 -8.92
C TYR A 24 5.96 6.96 -10.06
N PHE A 25 4.78 7.25 -10.60
CA PHE A 25 4.61 8.20 -11.70
C PHE A 25 5.21 9.58 -11.38
N LEU A 26 4.88 10.16 -10.22
CA LEU A 26 5.37 11.48 -9.81
C LEU A 26 6.89 11.51 -9.62
N ARG A 27 7.50 10.41 -9.16
CA ARG A 27 8.96 10.32 -9.04
C ARG A 27 9.67 10.23 -10.38
N GLN A 28 8.99 9.76 -11.43
CA GLN A 28 9.52 9.77 -12.80
C GLN A 28 9.43 11.14 -13.49
N GLN A 29 8.75 12.13 -12.89
CA GLN A 29 8.61 13.46 -13.49
C GLN A 29 9.60 14.47 -12.90
N SER A 30 10.09 15.38 -13.76
CA SER A 30 10.95 16.48 -13.31
C SER A 30 10.21 17.44 -12.38
N ALA A 31 10.96 18.15 -11.53
CA ALA A 31 10.39 19.17 -10.64
C ALA A 31 9.64 20.26 -11.43
N ALA A 32 10.19 20.68 -12.58
CA ALA A 32 9.55 21.66 -13.46
C ALA A 32 8.21 21.16 -14.01
N TRP A 33 8.15 19.89 -14.45
CA TRP A 33 6.90 19.29 -14.94
C TRP A 33 5.85 19.22 -13.83
N LYS A 34 6.24 18.79 -12.63
CA LYS A 34 5.33 18.71 -11.48
C LYS A 34 4.80 20.08 -11.10
N ALA A 35 5.66 21.09 -11.05
CA ALA A 35 5.27 22.47 -10.78
C ALA A 35 4.28 23.01 -11.83
N GLN A 36 4.48 22.65 -13.11
CA GLN A 36 3.64 23.08 -14.22
C GLN A 36 2.28 22.36 -14.28
N HIS A 37 2.21 21.09 -13.88
CA HIS A 37 1.05 20.24 -14.16
C HIS A 37 0.29 19.78 -12.92
N ILE A 38 0.92 19.67 -11.75
CA ILE A 38 0.31 19.07 -10.56
C ILE A 38 -0.02 20.16 -9.54
N ALA A 39 -1.30 20.25 -9.18
CA ALA A 39 -1.78 21.15 -8.14
C ALA A 39 -1.53 20.53 -6.77
N GLN A 40 -1.89 19.25 -6.63
CA GLN A 40 -1.68 18.43 -5.44
C GLN A 40 -1.97 16.96 -5.76
N TRP A 41 -1.64 16.07 -4.83
CA TRP A 41 -2.07 14.68 -4.83
C TRP A 41 -2.85 14.35 -3.55
N VAL A 42 -4.10 13.90 -3.72
CA VAL A 42 -4.91 13.30 -2.65
C VAL A 42 -4.67 11.79 -2.64
N CYS A 43 -3.98 11.33 -1.61
CA CYS A 43 -3.56 9.94 -1.42
C CYS A 43 -4.46 9.28 -0.38
N ILE A 44 -5.33 8.35 -0.78
CA ILE A 44 -6.32 7.71 0.11
C ILE A 44 -5.95 6.25 0.36
N SER A 45 -5.72 5.89 1.61
CA SER A 45 -5.44 4.52 2.06
C SER A 45 -4.32 3.80 1.29
N ALA A 46 -3.23 4.49 0.99
CA ALA A 46 -2.14 3.89 0.22
C ALA A 46 -1.31 2.91 1.07
N PRO A 47 -1.06 1.68 0.60
CA PRO A 47 -0.14 0.72 1.22
C PRO A 47 1.30 1.07 0.87
N LEU A 48 1.79 2.22 1.36
CA LEU A 48 3.09 2.79 0.99
C LEU A 48 4.28 1.86 1.28
N ALA A 49 4.17 1.02 2.31
CA ALA A 49 5.14 -0.01 2.68
C ALA A 49 4.57 -1.43 2.51
N GLY A 50 3.55 -1.62 1.68
CA GLY A 50 2.85 -2.89 1.52
C GLY A 50 1.88 -3.24 2.66
N ALA A 51 1.33 -4.45 2.65
CA ALA A 51 0.36 -4.95 3.63
C ALA A 51 0.68 -6.38 4.04
N ALA A 52 0.62 -6.70 5.33
CA ALA A 52 0.99 -8.03 5.83
C ALA A 52 0.14 -9.15 5.21
N LYS A 53 -1.12 -8.87 4.87
CA LYS A 53 -2.03 -9.85 4.26
C LYS A 53 -1.49 -10.51 2.98
N GLU A 54 -0.57 -9.87 2.26
CA GLU A 54 0.06 -10.44 1.07
C GLU A 54 0.84 -11.72 1.40
N VAL A 55 1.40 -11.84 2.61
CA VAL A 55 2.10 -13.06 3.05
C VAL A 55 1.14 -14.25 3.10
N ARG A 56 -0.08 -14.06 3.61
CA ARG A 56 -1.12 -15.10 3.57
C ARG A 56 -1.57 -15.39 2.14
N LEU A 57 -1.78 -14.34 1.33
CA LEU A 57 -2.19 -14.47 -0.07
C LEU A 57 -1.21 -15.35 -0.85
N PHE A 58 0.09 -15.14 -0.70
CA PHE A 58 1.09 -15.95 -1.39
C PHE A 58 1.21 -17.38 -0.87
N ALA A 59 0.92 -17.63 0.41
CA ALA A 59 0.98 -18.97 1.01
C ALA A 59 -0.28 -19.80 0.74
N THR A 60 -1.43 -19.34 1.24
CA THR A 60 -2.71 -20.09 1.25
C THR A 60 -3.77 -19.50 0.33
N GLY A 61 -3.53 -18.31 -0.22
CA GLY A 61 -4.54 -17.52 -0.92
C GLY A 61 -5.38 -16.67 0.05
N ASP A 62 -6.05 -15.66 -0.51
CA ASP A 62 -6.99 -14.82 0.24
C ASP A 62 -8.26 -14.56 -0.57
N ASN A 63 -9.35 -15.26 -0.23
CA ASN A 63 -10.63 -15.12 -0.92
C ASN A 63 -11.35 -13.79 -0.65
N GLN A 64 -10.82 -12.92 0.23
CA GLN A 64 -11.42 -11.62 0.55
C GLN A 64 -12.91 -11.70 0.95
N GLY A 65 -13.32 -12.84 1.52
CA GLY A 65 -14.72 -13.10 1.91
C GLY A 65 -15.63 -13.58 0.77
N LEU A 66 -15.11 -13.80 -0.43
CA LEU A 66 -15.85 -14.44 -1.52
C LEU A 66 -16.09 -15.94 -1.23
N PRO A 67 -17.20 -16.53 -1.71
CA PRO A 67 -17.55 -17.93 -1.46
C PRO A 67 -16.75 -18.90 -2.33
N VAL A 68 -15.43 -18.75 -2.35
CA VAL A 68 -14.46 -19.61 -3.05
C VAL A 68 -13.35 -19.99 -2.08
N ALA A 69 -12.81 -21.21 -2.21
CA ALA A 69 -11.69 -21.63 -1.39
C ALA A 69 -10.45 -20.78 -1.70
N PRO A 70 -9.70 -20.29 -0.69
CA PRO A 70 -8.49 -19.48 -0.91
C PRO A 70 -7.47 -20.16 -1.84
N ALA A 71 -7.26 -21.47 -1.67
CA ALA A 71 -6.34 -22.23 -2.51
C ALA A 71 -6.73 -22.24 -4.00
N THR A 72 -8.02 -22.15 -4.33
CA THR A 72 -8.51 -22.16 -5.71
C THR A 72 -8.09 -20.91 -6.48
N ILE A 73 -8.01 -19.76 -5.81
CA ILE A 73 -7.66 -18.48 -6.45
C ILE A 73 -6.18 -18.12 -6.24
N ARG A 74 -5.46 -18.86 -5.39
CA ARG A 74 -4.07 -18.55 -5.02
C ARG A 74 -3.15 -18.41 -6.22
N ASP A 75 -3.27 -19.28 -7.22
CA ASP A 75 -2.38 -19.25 -8.39
C ASP A 75 -2.69 -18.05 -9.30
N GLU A 76 -3.95 -17.65 -9.40
CA GLU A 76 -4.34 -16.39 -10.03
C GLU A 76 -3.77 -15.19 -9.27
N GLN A 77 -3.89 -15.17 -7.94
CA GLN A 77 -3.35 -14.11 -7.10
C GLN A 77 -1.81 -14.02 -7.18
N ARG A 78 -1.12 -15.17 -7.27
CA ARG A 78 0.34 -15.25 -7.47
C ARG A 78 0.77 -14.66 -8.81
N SER A 79 -0.09 -14.76 -9.84
CA SER A 79 0.21 -14.24 -11.18
C SER A 79 0.20 -12.72 -11.27
N TYR A 80 -0.43 -12.03 -10.31
CA TYR A 80 -0.48 -10.58 -10.29
C TYR A 80 0.77 -9.98 -9.66
N GLU A 81 1.62 -9.40 -10.50
CA GLU A 81 2.82 -8.66 -10.05
C GLU A 81 2.49 -7.52 -9.08
N THR A 82 1.28 -6.99 -9.13
CA THR A 82 0.78 -6.00 -8.17
C THR A 82 0.77 -6.53 -6.73
N ASN A 83 0.46 -7.80 -6.50
CA ASN A 83 0.50 -8.38 -5.16
C ASN A 83 1.94 -8.47 -4.63
N HIS A 84 2.91 -8.67 -5.53
CA HIS A 84 4.33 -8.61 -5.17
C HIS A 84 4.79 -7.21 -4.79
N TRP A 85 4.23 -6.18 -5.44
CA TRP A 85 4.49 -4.78 -5.11
C TRP A 85 3.84 -4.37 -3.77
N LEU A 86 2.70 -4.99 -3.43
CA LEU A 86 2.01 -4.81 -2.16
C LEU A 86 2.61 -5.63 -1.01
N TYR A 87 3.58 -6.52 -1.28
CA TYR A 87 4.28 -7.25 -0.24
C TYR A 87 5.01 -6.26 0.71
N PRO A 88 5.05 -6.53 2.03
CA PRO A 88 5.74 -5.68 2.99
C PRO A 88 7.16 -5.30 2.56
N SER A 89 7.47 -4.00 2.53
CA SER A 89 8.73 -3.49 1.99
C SER A 89 9.95 -3.94 2.79
N THR A 90 11.07 -4.19 2.10
CA THR A 90 12.33 -4.64 2.70
C THR A 90 13.22 -3.47 3.16
N GLY A 91 14.28 -3.79 3.91
CA GLY A 91 15.36 -2.86 4.28
C GLY A 91 15.19 -2.17 5.63
N ALA A 92 16.31 -1.67 6.18
CA ALA A 92 16.38 -1.17 7.57
C ALA A 92 15.49 0.05 7.87
N ALA A 93 15.18 0.86 6.85
CA ALA A 93 14.28 2.01 6.98
C ALA A 93 12.80 1.63 6.82
N SER A 94 12.48 0.37 6.50
CA SER A 94 11.11 -0.10 6.37
C SER A 94 10.43 -0.17 7.74
N PRO A 95 9.13 0.17 7.83
CA PRO A 95 8.35 -0.06 9.05
C PRO A 95 8.15 -1.55 9.37
N TRP A 96 8.59 -2.45 8.47
CA TRP A 96 8.55 -3.90 8.63
C TRP A 96 9.90 -4.52 9.02
N ALA A 97 10.96 -3.73 9.13
CA ALA A 97 12.31 -4.23 9.42
C ALA A 97 12.32 -5.12 10.68
N GLY A 98 12.80 -6.35 10.54
CA GLY A 98 12.86 -7.35 11.62
C GLY A 98 11.52 -7.90 12.11
N PHE A 99 10.38 -7.47 11.54
CA PHE A 99 9.07 -7.95 11.96
C PHE A 99 8.80 -9.35 11.37
N VAL A 100 8.44 -10.30 12.23
CA VAL A 100 8.07 -11.66 11.81
C VAL A 100 6.66 -11.66 11.23
N LEU A 101 6.57 -11.80 9.91
CA LEU A 101 5.31 -11.79 9.16
C LEU A 101 4.65 -13.16 9.15
N ALA A 102 5.44 -14.21 8.97
CA ALA A 102 4.98 -15.59 9.07
C ALA A 102 5.90 -16.42 9.96
N ARG A 103 5.35 -17.46 10.58
CA ARG A 103 6.13 -18.44 11.34
C ARG A 103 5.60 -19.86 11.13
N THR A 104 6.51 -20.81 11.23
CA THR A 104 6.27 -22.26 11.34
C THR A 104 7.01 -22.77 12.57
N PRO A 105 6.82 -24.04 13.00
CA PRO A 105 7.63 -24.62 14.08
C PRO A 105 9.15 -24.57 13.83
N ALA A 106 9.57 -24.57 12.57
CA ALA A 106 10.97 -24.62 12.18
C ALA A 106 11.59 -23.24 11.89
N LYS A 107 10.78 -22.23 11.53
CA LYS A 107 11.30 -21.00 10.92
C LYS A 107 10.39 -19.79 11.11
N ASN A 108 11.02 -18.64 11.28
CA ASN A 108 10.39 -17.33 11.21
C ASN A 108 10.72 -16.69 9.86
N TYR A 109 9.77 -15.97 9.28
CA TYR A 109 9.91 -15.25 8.02
C TYR A 109 9.68 -13.77 8.25
N THR A 110 10.71 -12.99 8.02
CA THR A 110 10.67 -11.52 7.93
C THR A 110 10.64 -11.09 6.46
N THR A 111 10.68 -9.78 6.21
CA THR A 111 10.83 -9.25 4.85
C THR A 111 12.15 -9.68 4.19
N ASP A 112 13.20 -9.88 4.98
CA ASP A 112 14.52 -10.26 4.46
C ASP A 112 14.57 -11.74 4.04
N ASP A 113 13.58 -12.54 4.47
CA ASP A 113 13.44 -13.95 4.15
C ASP A 113 12.55 -14.21 2.93
N ALA A 114 12.17 -13.18 2.16
CA ALA A 114 11.17 -13.29 1.08
C ALA A 114 11.49 -14.39 0.06
N ALA A 115 12.76 -14.52 -0.38
CA ALA A 115 13.17 -15.56 -1.32
C ALA A 115 12.95 -16.98 -0.75
N ALA A 116 13.31 -17.17 0.51
CA ALA A 116 13.16 -18.45 1.19
C ALA A 116 11.68 -18.75 1.49
N PHE A 117 10.89 -17.73 1.86
CA PHE A 117 9.44 -17.83 1.98
C PHE A 117 8.79 -18.31 0.68
N PHE A 118 9.11 -17.66 -0.45
CA PHE A 118 8.57 -18.04 -1.76
C PHE A 118 8.93 -19.47 -2.16
N ALA A 119 10.15 -19.92 -1.87
CA ALA A 119 10.54 -21.31 -2.09
C ALA A 119 9.73 -22.28 -1.20
N ASP A 120 9.61 -21.99 0.09
CA ASP A 120 8.96 -22.85 1.08
C ASP A 120 7.44 -23.00 0.81
N VAL A 121 6.78 -21.97 0.27
CA VAL A 121 5.35 -22.05 -0.15
C VAL A 121 5.14 -22.66 -1.54
N GLY A 122 6.20 -23.21 -2.15
CA GLY A 122 6.15 -23.85 -3.47
C GLY A 122 5.96 -22.88 -4.63
N TYR A 123 6.46 -21.64 -4.51
CA TYR A 123 6.36 -20.60 -5.55
C TYR A 123 7.68 -19.84 -5.74
N PRO A 124 8.79 -20.52 -6.11
CA PRO A 124 10.12 -19.88 -6.20
C PRO A 124 10.20 -18.77 -7.25
N ALA A 125 9.38 -18.83 -8.31
CA ALA A 125 9.28 -17.77 -9.31
C ALA A 125 8.87 -16.42 -8.71
N GLY A 126 8.16 -16.43 -7.57
CA GLY A 126 7.77 -15.24 -6.85
C GLY A 126 8.95 -14.39 -6.40
N SER A 127 10.08 -15.01 -6.05
CA SER A 127 11.28 -14.26 -5.64
C SER A 127 11.83 -13.38 -6.76
N VAL A 128 11.76 -13.84 -8.02
CA VAL A 128 12.26 -13.08 -9.18
C VAL A 128 11.38 -11.86 -9.43
N VAL A 129 10.05 -12.04 -9.38
CA VAL A 129 9.09 -10.96 -9.57
C VAL A 129 9.21 -9.96 -8.43
N HIS A 130 9.20 -10.44 -7.18
CA HIS A 130 9.28 -9.63 -5.97
C HIS A 130 10.48 -8.67 -5.98
N THR A 131 11.69 -9.19 -6.23
CA THR A 131 12.90 -8.35 -6.31
C THR A 131 12.76 -7.25 -7.37
N ARG A 132 12.17 -7.55 -8.53
CA ARG A 132 12.00 -6.55 -9.59
C ARG A 132 10.99 -5.47 -9.22
N VAL A 133 9.83 -5.83 -8.64
CA VAL A 133 8.75 -4.86 -8.38
C VAL A 133 8.96 -4.02 -7.14
N GLN A 134 9.70 -4.51 -6.13
CA GLN A 134 10.02 -3.71 -4.95
C GLN A 134 10.88 -2.48 -5.30
N GLU A 135 11.70 -2.58 -6.36
CA GLU A 135 12.50 -1.47 -6.89
C GLU A 135 11.68 -0.40 -7.64
N LEU A 136 10.36 -0.56 -7.80
CA LEU A 136 9.52 0.48 -8.40
C LEU A 136 9.37 1.67 -7.45
N THR A 137 9.23 1.43 -6.15
CA THR A 137 9.10 2.49 -5.14
C THR A 137 10.10 2.30 -4.00
N PRO A 138 11.41 2.39 -4.29
CA PRO A 138 12.43 2.29 -3.27
C PRO A 138 12.28 3.47 -2.32
N HIS A 139 12.56 3.26 -1.04
CA HIS A 139 12.47 4.31 -0.02
C HIS A 139 11.10 5.03 0.01
N PRO A 140 10.00 4.33 0.32
CA PRO A 140 8.67 4.91 0.30
C PRO A 140 8.48 6.08 1.29
N GLN A 141 9.41 6.27 2.23
CA GLN A 141 9.51 7.44 3.11
C GLN A 141 9.93 8.75 2.41
N GLN A 142 10.35 8.71 1.15
CA GLN A 142 10.67 9.91 0.37
C GLN A 142 9.42 10.46 -0.34
N GLY A 143 9.13 11.73 -0.17
CA GLY A 143 7.94 12.36 -0.74
C GLY A 143 7.99 12.49 -2.27
N PRO A 144 6.82 12.68 -2.92
CA PRO A 144 6.70 12.84 -4.37
C PRO A 144 7.18 14.21 -4.91
N GLY A 145 7.45 15.19 -4.04
CA GLY A 145 7.82 16.54 -4.44
C GLY A 145 6.66 17.34 -5.06
N VAL A 146 5.44 17.12 -4.53
CA VAL A 146 4.22 17.91 -4.82
C VAL A 146 3.44 18.09 -3.51
N PRO A 147 2.51 19.06 -3.43
CA PRO A 147 1.59 19.13 -2.30
C PRO A 147 0.79 17.83 -2.16
N VAL A 148 0.72 17.30 -0.94
CA VAL A 148 0.00 16.04 -0.65
C VAL A 148 -1.08 16.27 0.40
N LEU A 149 -2.27 15.72 0.14
CA LEU A 149 -3.28 15.43 1.14
C LEU A 149 -3.31 13.91 1.35
N CYS A 150 -2.72 13.43 2.44
CA CYS A 150 -2.74 12.02 2.83
C CYS A 150 -3.96 11.75 3.71
N MET A 151 -4.75 10.75 3.35
CA MET A 151 -5.97 10.36 4.04
C MET A 151 -5.92 8.88 4.34
N TYR A 152 -5.97 8.49 5.61
CA TYR A 152 -5.94 7.09 6.00
C TYR A 152 -6.77 6.84 7.27
N SER A 153 -7.16 5.59 7.49
CA SER A 153 -7.94 5.18 8.66
C SER A 153 -7.15 4.25 9.58
N THR A 154 -7.54 4.20 10.85
CA THR A 154 -6.98 3.32 11.88
C THR A 154 -8.09 2.79 12.77
N GLY A 155 -7.80 1.80 13.62
CA GLY A 155 -8.75 1.22 14.57
C GLY A 155 -9.65 0.15 13.98
N VAL A 156 -9.29 -0.41 12.82
CA VAL A 156 -9.93 -1.59 12.23
C VAL A 156 -8.96 -2.76 12.31
N ASP A 157 -9.42 -3.88 12.87
CA ASP A 157 -8.62 -5.10 12.98
C ASP A 157 -8.10 -5.54 11.61
N THR A 158 -6.78 -5.57 11.47
CA THR A 158 -6.09 -5.81 10.21
C THR A 158 -5.09 -6.96 10.37
N PRO A 159 -5.09 -7.98 9.50
CA PRO A 159 -4.12 -9.08 9.57
C PRO A 159 -2.69 -8.54 9.64
N LEU A 160 -1.92 -9.00 10.63
CA LEU A 160 -0.58 -8.51 10.92
C LEU A 160 0.48 -9.59 10.84
N SER A 161 0.21 -10.81 11.32
CA SER A 161 1.12 -11.95 11.20
C SER A 161 0.39 -13.28 11.16
N PHE A 162 1.07 -14.31 10.64
CA PHE A 162 0.48 -15.60 10.29
C PHE A 162 1.29 -16.75 10.88
N ASP A 163 0.63 -17.60 11.68
CA ASP A 163 1.24 -18.76 12.31
C ASP A 163 0.73 -20.05 11.67
N TYR A 164 1.64 -20.74 10.97
CA TYR A 164 1.44 -22.01 10.27
C TYR A 164 1.97 -23.14 11.15
N GLY A 165 1.26 -23.42 12.24
CA GLY A 165 1.72 -24.27 13.34
C GLY A 165 2.06 -25.73 12.99
N ASP A 166 1.70 -26.20 11.81
CA ASP A 166 2.00 -27.53 11.26
C ASP A 166 2.94 -27.49 10.03
N ALA A 167 3.39 -26.31 9.63
CA ALA A 167 4.14 -26.06 8.39
C ALA A 167 3.43 -26.52 7.10
N ASP A 168 2.11 -26.74 7.14
CA ASP A 168 1.32 -27.05 5.95
C ASP A 168 0.73 -25.77 5.35
N TRP A 169 1.32 -25.31 4.25
CA TRP A 169 0.89 -24.13 3.52
C TRP A 169 -0.45 -24.32 2.76
N ALA A 170 -1.10 -25.49 2.87
CA ALA A 170 -2.48 -25.69 2.46
C ALA A 170 -3.48 -25.33 3.57
N HIS A 171 -3.08 -25.36 4.83
CA HIS A 171 -3.94 -25.04 5.96
C HIS A 171 -3.94 -23.54 6.27
N ALA A 172 -5.10 -23.03 6.69
CA ALA A 172 -5.23 -21.63 7.08
C ALA A 172 -4.37 -21.35 8.33
N PRO A 173 -3.58 -20.26 8.34
CA PRO A 173 -2.78 -19.92 9.51
C PRO A 173 -3.67 -19.39 10.63
N LYS A 174 -3.17 -19.48 11.87
CA LYS A 174 -3.68 -18.62 12.94
C LYS A 174 -3.23 -17.19 12.67
N VAL A 175 -4.20 -16.29 12.52
CA VAL A 175 -3.95 -14.88 12.21
C VAL A 175 -3.88 -14.05 13.49
N THR A 176 -2.81 -13.26 13.64
CA THR A 176 -2.77 -12.18 14.62
C THR A 176 -3.23 -10.89 13.96
N MET A 177 -4.21 -10.23 14.56
CA MET A 177 -4.69 -8.92 14.09
C MET A 177 -3.89 -7.79 14.74
N GLY A 178 -3.74 -6.70 14.01
CA GLY A 178 -3.16 -5.44 14.47
C GLY A 178 -3.96 -4.24 13.95
N ASP A 179 -3.44 -3.05 14.20
CA ASP A 179 -4.09 -1.79 13.80
C ASP A 179 -3.95 -1.51 12.30
N GLY A 180 -5.01 -0.98 11.70
CA GLY A 180 -5.08 -0.58 10.30
C GLY A 180 -6.49 -0.21 9.85
N ASP A 181 -6.76 -0.38 8.56
CA ASP A 181 -8.07 -0.13 7.94
C ASP A 181 -8.81 -1.43 7.53
N GLY A 182 -8.36 -2.57 8.03
CA GLY A 182 -8.87 -3.92 7.71
C GLY A 182 -8.19 -4.57 6.51
N THR A 183 -7.40 -3.81 5.75
CA THR A 183 -6.58 -4.35 4.63
C THR A 183 -5.12 -3.98 4.80
N VAL A 184 -4.84 -2.70 5.04
CA VAL A 184 -3.50 -2.14 5.13
C VAL A 184 -3.21 -1.78 6.57
N ASN A 185 -2.06 -2.22 7.08
CA ASN A 185 -1.65 -1.95 8.45
C ASN A 185 -1.28 -0.47 8.62
N THR A 186 -1.57 0.09 9.79
CA THR A 186 -1.29 1.51 10.11
C THR A 186 0.17 1.91 9.86
N ARG A 187 1.11 0.99 10.11
CA ARG A 187 2.55 1.21 9.89
C ARG A 187 2.92 1.52 8.43
N SER A 188 2.10 1.06 7.48
CA SER A 188 2.25 1.32 6.06
C SER A 188 1.45 2.57 5.65
N LEU A 189 0.20 2.66 6.10
CA LEU A 189 -0.70 3.80 5.81
C LEU A 189 -0.11 5.15 6.21
N ARG A 190 0.55 5.21 7.37
CA ARG A 190 1.01 6.48 7.96
C ARG A 190 2.31 7.02 7.37
N LEU A 191 2.98 6.27 6.49
CA LEU A 191 4.33 6.61 6.03
C LEU A 191 4.39 7.97 5.31
N CYS A 192 3.26 8.41 4.74
CA CYS A 192 3.11 9.74 4.16
C CYS A 192 3.39 10.88 5.15
N GLU A 193 3.27 10.68 6.46
CA GLU A 193 3.60 11.68 7.50
C GLU A 193 5.07 12.11 7.41
N GLU A 194 5.96 11.16 7.11
CA GLU A 194 7.40 11.38 7.02
C GLU A 194 7.78 12.24 5.81
N TRP A 195 6.91 12.33 4.80
CA TRP A 195 7.20 13.11 3.60
C TRP A 195 7.44 14.58 3.90
N SER A 196 6.79 15.13 4.93
CA SER A 196 7.02 16.50 5.41
C SER A 196 8.48 16.84 5.73
N ALA A 197 9.29 15.85 6.11
CA ALA A 197 10.73 16.02 6.36
C ALA A 197 11.60 15.79 5.11
N SER A 198 11.05 15.16 4.07
CA SER A 198 11.77 14.72 2.87
C SER A 198 11.57 15.62 1.64
N GLN A 199 10.64 16.57 1.70
CA GLN A 199 10.32 17.48 0.59
C GLN A 199 9.96 18.88 1.10
N GLN A 200 10.01 19.88 0.21
CA GLN A 200 9.62 21.26 0.52
C GLN A 200 8.10 21.50 0.43
N GLU A 201 7.43 20.76 -0.46
CA GLU A 201 6.00 20.92 -0.70
C GLU A 201 5.17 20.40 0.50
N PRO A 202 4.04 21.06 0.84
CA PRO A 202 3.31 20.76 2.05
C PRO A 202 2.67 19.36 2.01
N VAL A 203 2.69 18.70 3.17
CA VAL A 203 2.01 17.42 3.39
C VAL A 203 0.98 17.60 4.50
N ARG A 204 -0.30 17.45 4.15
CA ARG A 204 -1.42 17.49 5.09
C ARG A 204 -1.93 16.07 5.32
N VAL A 205 -2.23 15.75 6.57
CA VAL A 205 -2.69 14.41 6.95
C VAL A 205 -4.08 14.50 7.58
N LEU A 206 -5.02 13.71 7.07
CA LEU A 206 -6.33 13.51 7.65
C LEU A 206 -6.46 12.05 8.08
N LYS A 207 -6.45 11.85 9.40
CA LYS A 207 -6.60 10.53 10.01
C LYS A 207 -8.06 10.29 10.37
N TYR A 208 -8.59 9.18 9.91
CA TYR A 208 -9.92 8.68 10.20
C TYR A 208 -9.85 7.53 11.21
N SER A 209 -10.97 7.21 11.86
CA SER A 209 -11.05 6.15 12.85
C SER A 209 -12.19 5.21 12.53
N LYS A 210 -11.91 3.90 12.58
CA LYS A 210 -12.87 2.80 12.39
C LYS A 210 -13.56 2.81 11.02
N VAL A 211 -12.96 3.44 10.02
CA VAL A 211 -13.40 3.37 8.62
C VAL A 211 -12.61 2.28 7.91
N THR A 212 -13.30 1.34 7.27
CA THR A 212 -12.64 0.25 6.54
C THR A 212 -11.96 0.74 5.27
N HIS A 213 -11.03 -0.04 4.72
CA HIS A 213 -10.25 0.29 3.53
C HIS A 213 -11.09 0.76 2.33
N SER A 214 -12.14 0.01 1.99
CA SER A 214 -13.10 0.40 0.95
C SER A 214 -14.15 1.40 1.47
N GLY A 215 -14.43 1.39 2.78
CA GLY A 215 -15.31 2.35 3.44
C GLY A 215 -14.84 3.79 3.29
N MET A 216 -13.53 4.02 3.20
CA MET A 216 -12.94 5.34 2.95
C MET A 216 -13.50 6.02 1.70
N LEU A 217 -13.91 5.27 0.67
CA LEU A 217 -14.49 5.85 -0.56
C LEU A 217 -15.97 6.24 -0.42
N LYS A 218 -16.62 5.84 0.68
CA LYS A 218 -18.05 6.06 0.95
C LYS A 218 -18.30 6.90 2.19
N ASP A 219 -17.29 7.07 3.04
CA ASP A 219 -17.38 7.87 4.26
C ASP A 219 -17.65 9.33 3.93
N ALA A 220 -18.67 9.91 4.57
CA ALA A 220 -19.09 11.27 4.30
C ALA A 220 -18.02 12.31 4.66
N GLY A 221 -17.24 12.07 5.72
CA GLY A 221 -16.14 12.94 6.13
C GLY A 221 -14.97 12.88 5.16
N VAL A 222 -14.64 11.70 4.63
CA VAL A 222 -13.65 11.52 3.56
C VAL A 222 -14.10 12.22 2.28
N ILE A 223 -15.33 11.98 1.83
CA ILE A 223 -15.88 12.60 0.61
C ILE A 223 -15.91 14.12 0.76
N HIS A 224 -16.33 14.65 1.91
CA HIS A 224 -16.35 16.09 2.16
C HIS A 224 -14.95 16.71 2.06
N ALA A 225 -13.94 16.07 2.69
CA ALA A 225 -12.56 16.52 2.61
C ALA A 225 -11.99 16.43 1.19
N LEU A 226 -12.30 15.35 0.45
CA LEU A 226 -11.92 15.20 -0.95
C LEU A 226 -12.53 16.30 -1.83
N LEU A 227 -13.84 16.55 -1.70
CA LEU A 227 -14.53 17.60 -2.43
C LEU A 227 -13.95 18.99 -2.10
N ALA A 228 -13.62 19.25 -0.83
CA ALA A 228 -12.95 20.47 -0.43
C ALA A 228 -11.56 20.61 -1.06
N ALA A 229 -10.81 19.51 -1.20
CA ALA A 229 -9.48 19.51 -1.80
C ALA A 229 -9.49 19.71 -3.32
N VAL A 230 -10.48 19.16 -4.04
CA VAL A 230 -10.56 19.27 -5.51
C VAL A 230 -11.27 20.53 -5.99
N ARG A 231 -12.01 21.23 -5.12
CA ARG A 231 -12.67 22.49 -5.47
C ARG A 231 -11.63 23.56 -5.80
N ARG A 232 -11.80 24.19 -6.95
CA ARG A 232 -11.00 25.38 -7.31
C ARG A 232 -11.34 26.52 -6.35
N PRO A 233 -10.38 27.35 -5.93
CA PRO A 233 -10.70 28.62 -5.31
C PRO A 233 -11.62 29.39 -6.25
N ALA A 234 -12.69 29.99 -5.71
CA ALA A 234 -13.55 30.86 -6.50
C ALA A 234 -12.66 31.92 -7.19
N ARG A 235 -12.81 32.07 -8.51
CA ARG A 235 -12.17 33.17 -9.23
C ARG A 235 -12.69 34.47 -8.59
N ARG A 236 -11.80 35.18 -7.90
CA ARG A 236 -12.04 36.58 -7.52
C ARG A 236 -11.92 37.45 -8.75
#